data_AF-A0A1D6L123-F1
#
_entry.id   AF-A0A1D6L123-F1
#
_cell.length_a   1.000
_cell.length_b   1.000
_cell.length_c   1.000
_cell.angle_alpha   90.00
_cell.angle_beta   90.00
_cell.angle_gamma   90.00
#
_symmetry.space_group_name_H-M   'P 1'
#
loop_
_entity.id
_entity.type
_entity.pdbx_description
1 polymer ?
#
loop_
_entity_poly.entity_id
_entity_poly.type
_entity_poly.pdbx_seq_one_letter_code
_entity_poly.pdbx_strand_id
1 'polypeptide(L)'
;MTRDVAPRIGYQKPSLIESRFFPALQGENTKMSASDANSAIYVTDSAKEIKTKVNKYAFSGGQDSIELHRKLGANLDVDVPIKYLNFFLEDDDELAHIKKEYKEGRMLTGEVKQRLIAVLSEIVARHQRARAQVTEEMVDAFMAVRPLPNMFG
;
A
#
# COMPACT_ATOMS: atom_id res chain seq x y z
N MET A 1 16.10 -19.64 12.89
CA MET A 1 16.47 -19.32 14.29
C MET A 1 15.37 -19.67 15.29
N THR A 2 14.29 -18.90 15.44
CA THR A 2 13.28 -19.13 16.51
C THR A 2 12.63 -20.51 16.44
N ARG A 3 12.29 -20.99 15.23
CA ARG A 3 11.75 -22.34 15.00
C ARG A 3 12.71 -23.47 15.37
N ASP A 4 14.02 -23.22 15.36
CA ASP A 4 15.05 -24.22 15.66
C ASP A 4 15.23 -24.39 17.18
N VAL A 5 14.98 -23.32 17.94
CA VAL A 5 15.10 -23.29 19.40
C VAL A 5 13.84 -23.81 20.09
N ALA A 6 12.65 -23.49 19.58
CA ALA A 6 11.35 -23.82 20.21
C ALA A 6 11.23 -25.27 20.76
N PRO A 7 11.54 -26.34 19.99
CA PRO A 7 11.40 -27.70 20.50
C PRO A 7 12.40 -28.05 21.61
N ARG A 8 13.56 -27.37 21.68
CA ARG A 8 14.59 -27.61 22.71
C ARG A 8 14.17 -27.10 24.09
N ILE A 9 13.21 -26.18 24.13
CA ILE A 9 12.69 -25.56 25.35
C ILE A 9 11.21 -25.92 25.60
N GLY A 10 10.72 -27.00 24.95
CA GLY A 10 9.37 -27.52 25.17
C GLY A 10 8.23 -26.71 24.53
N TYR A 11 8.54 -25.78 23.63
CA TYR A 11 7.53 -24.97 22.93
C TYR A 11 7.23 -25.47 21.51
N GLN A 12 6.06 -25.10 21.01
CA GLN A 12 5.68 -25.34 19.63
C GLN A 12 6.40 -24.37 18.70
N LYS A 13 6.72 -24.84 17.48
CA LYS A 13 7.33 -23.99 16.46
C LYS A 13 6.32 -22.94 16.00
N PRO A 14 6.69 -21.65 15.91
CA PRO A 14 5.80 -20.64 15.35
C PRO A 14 5.56 -20.90 13.86
N SER A 15 4.32 -20.68 13.43
CA SER A 15 3.93 -20.55 12.02
C SER A 15 4.24 -19.15 11.51
N LEU A 16 4.47 -19.02 10.20
CA LEU A 16 4.82 -17.76 9.55
C LEU A 16 3.91 -17.55 8.33
N ILE A 17 3.49 -16.31 8.11
CA ILE A 17 2.83 -15.84 6.88
C ILE A 17 3.72 -14.74 6.32
N GLU A 18 4.27 -14.94 5.13
CA GLU A 18 5.22 -14.02 4.49
C GLU A 18 4.52 -13.17 3.44
N SER A 19 4.61 -11.85 3.58
CA SER A 19 4.06 -10.88 2.63
C SER A 19 5.14 -10.30 1.72
N ARG A 20 4.76 -9.89 0.51
CA ARG A 20 5.65 -9.12 -0.38
C ARG A 20 5.84 -7.70 0.15
N PHE A 21 6.99 -7.11 -0.15
CA PHE A 21 7.23 -5.70 0.17
C PHE A 21 6.42 -4.77 -0.72
N PHE A 22 6.04 -3.64 -0.14
CA PHE A 22 5.45 -2.54 -0.87
C PHE A 22 6.56 -1.65 -1.47
N PRO A 23 6.50 -1.32 -2.77
CA PRO A 23 7.57 -0.55 -3.40
C PRO A 23 7.55 0.91 -2.92
N ALA A 24 8.71 1.58 -2.95
CA ALA A 24 8.74 3.03 -2.78
C ALA A 24 8.08 3.72 -3.98
N LEU A 25 7.68 4.98 -3.80
CA LEU A 25 7.08 5.77 -4.88
C LEU A 25 8.00 5.85 -6.10
N GLN A 26 9.32 5.98 -5.90
CA GLN A 26 10.29 6.12 -6.99
C GLN A 26 10.54 4.84 -7.80
N GLY A 27 10.09 3.67 -7.35
CA GLY A 27 10.27 2.42 -8.08
C GLY A 27 10.41 1.18 -7.20
N GLU A 28 10.51 0.03 -7.86
CA GLU A 28 10.52 -1.30 -7.22
C GLU A 28 11.83 -1.66 -6.50
N ASN A 29 12.95 -1.08 -6.95
CA ASN A 29 14.27 -1.40 -6.39
C ASN A 29 14.58 -0.64 -5.10
N THR A 30 13.69 0.23 -4.64
CA THR A 30 13.86 1.02 -3.42
C THR A 30 12.74 0.69 -2.42
N LYS A 31 13.13 0.59 -1.13
CA LYS A 31 12.18 0.43 -0.03
C LYS A 31 11.72 1.81 0.43
N MET A 32 10.45 1.90 0.83
CA MET A 32 9.96 3.09 1.52
C MET A 32 10.83 3.36 2.75
N SER A 33 11.31 4.61 2.90
CA SER A 33 12.09 5.02 4.06
C SER A 33 11.48 6.24 4.69
N ALA A 34 11.31 6.21 6.02
CA ALA A 34 10.90 7.39 6.77
C ALA A 34 11.91 8.55 6.65
N SER A 35 13.16 8.27 6.25
CA SER A 35 14.20 9.27 6.03
C SER A 35 14.07 10.04 4.70
N ASP A 36 13.29 9.54 3.75
CA ASP A 36 12.93 10.26 2.52
C ASP A 36 11.41 10.43 2.47
N ALA A 37 10.96 11.62 2.86
CA ALA A 37 9.54 11.96 2.94
C ALA A 37 8.80 11.84 1.60
N ASN A 38 9.51 11.83 0.47
CA ASN A 38 8.93 11.68 -0.86
C ASN A 38 8.87 10.23 -1.32
N SER A 39 9.49 9.30 -0.60
CA SER A 39 9.51 7.87 -0.93
C SER A 39 8.26 7.11 -0.51
N ALA A 40 7.46 7.69 0.39
CA ALA A 40 6.32 7.03 1.01
C ALA A 40 5.10 7.94 1.12
N ILE A 41 3.92 7.31 1.13
CA ILE A 41 2.67 7.91 1.59
C ILE A 41 2.53 7.62 3.08
N TYR A 42 2.54 8.65 3.92
CA TYR A 42 2.37 8.48 5.36
C TYR A 42 0.89 8.46 5.72
N VAL A 43 0.54 7.74 6.77
CA VAL A 43 -0.82 7.73 7.34
C VAL A 43 -1.25 9.07 7.96
N THR A 44 -0.32 10.02 8.05
CA THR A 44 -0.54 11.40 8.49
C THR A 44 -0.62 12.39 7.33
N ASP A 45 -0.35 11.96 6.09
CA ASP A 45 -0.42 12.86 4.93
C ASP A 45 -1.88 13.33 4.73
N SER A 46 -2.03 14.61 4.36
CA SER A 46 -3.29 15.16 3.89
C SER A 46 -3.62 14.67 2.48
N ALA A 47 -4.90 14.73 2.08
CA ALA A 47 -5.31 14.39 0.72
C ALA A 47 -4.55 15.16 -0.37
N LYS A 48 -4.14 16.41 -0.08
CA LYS A 48 -3.32 17.24 -0.99
C LYS A 48 -1.89 16.72 -1.11
N GLU A 49 -1.29 16.28 0.00
CA GLU A 49 0.05 15.69 0.00
C GLU A 49 0.04 14.34 -0.72
N ILE A 50 -0.95 13.48 -0.45
CA ILE A 50 -1.13 12.19 -1.16
C ILE A 50 -1.21 12.43 -2.68
N LYS A 51 -2.08 13.35 -3.11
CA LYS A 51 -2.21 13.75 -4.52
C LYS A 51 -0.88 14.21 -5.11
N THR A 52 -0.16 15.07 -4.38
CA THR A 52 1.12 15.63 -4.84
C THR A 52 2.17 14.53 -4.99
N LYS A 53 2.28 13.65 -3.99
CA LYS A 53 3.27 12.57 -3.98
C LYS A 53 3.01 11.53 -5.06
N VAL A 54 1.77 11.10 -5.24
CA VAL A 54 1.41 10.16 -6.31
C VAL A 54 1.67 10.77 -7.68
N ASN A 55 1.26 12.02 -7.91
CA ASN A 55 1.44 12.64 -9.22
C ASN A 55 2.91 12.87 -9.55
N LYS A 56 3.71 13.38 -8.61
CA LYS A 56 5.11 13.79 -8.86
C LYS A 56 6.13 12.67 -8.70
N TYR A 57 5.94 11.76 -7.75
CA TYR A 57 7.00 10.82 -7.34
C TYR A 57 6.66 9.37 -7.64
N ALA A 58 5.39 9.00 -7.82
CA ALA A 58 5.06 7.61 -8.20
C ALA A 58 5.54 7.33 -9.62
N PHE A 59 6.54 6.46 -9.74
CA PHE A 59 7.08 6.01 -11.01
C PHE A 59 6.00 5.32 -11.84
N SER A 60 5.94 5.67 -13.11
CA SER A 60 4.95 5.14 -14.05
C SER A 60 5.62 4.27 -15.11
N GLY A 61 4.97 3.16 -15.45
CA GLY A 61 5.31 2.35 -16.62
C GLY A 61 4.63 2.84 -17.91
N GLY A 62 3.93 3.98 -17.88
CA GLY A 62 3.36 4.63 -19.06
C GLY A 62 4.43 5.23 -19.99
N GLN A 63 3.98 5.86 -21.08
CA GLN A 63 4.88 6.42 -22.10
C GLN A 63 4.96 7.94 -21.95
N ASP A 64 6.01 8.55 -22.48
CA ASP A 64 6.28 9.98 -22.35
C ASP A 64 5.23 10.88 -23.05
N SER A 65 4.58 10.37 -24.10
CA SER A 65 3.53 11.09 -24.83
C SER A 65 2.25 10.28 -24.94
N ILE A 66 1.12 10.97 -25.07
CA ILE A 66 -0.20 10.35 -25.24
C ILE A 66 -0.21 9.49 -26.51
N GLU A 67 0.33 9.98 -27.62
CA GLU A 67 0.39 9.23 -28.88
C GLU A 67 1.14 7.91 -28.72
N LEU A 68 2.30 7.95 -28.07
CA LEU A 68 3.10 6.76 -27.81
C LEU A 68 2.38 5.82 -26.86
N HIS A 69 1.73 6.36 -25.83
CA HIS A 69 0.96 5.58 -24.86
C HIS A 69 -0.22 4.86 -25.52
N ARG A 70 -0.96 5.53 -26.40
CA ARG A 70 -2.07 4.94 -27.16
C ARG A 70 -1.58 3.83 -28.09
N LYS A 71 -0.34 3.93 -28.59
CA LYS A 71 0.25 2.95 -29.51
C LYS A 71 0.89 1.75 -28.81
N LEU A 72 1.60 1.98 -27.70
CA LEU A 72 2.43 0.97 -27.03
C LEU A 72 1.87 0.50 -25.69
N GLY A 73 0.97 1.27 -25.08
CA GLY A 73 0.43 1.00 -23.75
C GLY A 73 1.45 1.18 -22.63
N ALA A 74 1.08 0.72 -21.43
CA ALA A 74 1.91 0.76 -20.22
C ALA A 74 2.58 -0.59 -19.91
N ASN A 75 3.78 -0.52 -19.35
CA ASN A 75 4.42 -1.67 -18.69
C ASN A 75 3.96 -1.78 -17.22
N LEU A 76 3.07 -2.72 -16.94
CA LEU A 76 2.52 -2.92 -15.60
C LEU A 76 3.53 -3.48 -14.59
N ASP A 77 4.58 -4.16 -15.06
CA ASP A 77 5.56 -4.82 -14.17
C ASP A 77 6.40 -3.81 -13.40
N VAL A 78 6.54 -2.59 -13.92
CA VAL A 78 7.32 -1.52 -13.31
C VAL A 78 6.44 -0.39 -12.73
N ASP A 79 5.15 -0.35 -13.04
CA ASP A 79 4.26 0.74 -12.66
C ASP A 79 3.89 0.70 -11.17
N VAL A 80 4.38 1.68 -10.41
CA VAL A 80 4.13 1.77 -8.97
C VAL A 80 2.65 2.00 -8.66
N PRO A 81 1.91 2.85 -9.38
CA PRO A 81 0.47 3.00 -9.15
C PRO A 81 -0.33 1.71 -9.25
N ILE A 82 -0.08 0.88 -10.27
CA ILE A 82 -0.74 -0.43 -10.40
C ILE A 82 -0.38 -1.37 -9.26
N LYS A 83 0.88 -1.36 -8.80
CA LYS A 83 1.29 -2.14 -7.63
C LYS A 83 0.51 -1.71 -6.40
N TYR A 84 0.40 -0.41 -6.15
CA TYR A 84 -0.35 0.10 -5.00
C TYR A 84 -1.84 -0.25 -5.08
N LEU A 85 -2.46 -0.11 -6.26
CA LEU A 85 -3.84 -0.54 -6.48
C LEU A 85 -4.03 -2.03 -6.21
N ASN A 86 -3.07 -2.88 -6.58
CA ASN A 86 -3.12 -4.32 -6.29
C ASN A 86 -3.12 -4.67 -4.80
N PHE A 87 -2.69 -3.77 -3.91
CA PHE A 87 -2.75 -3.98 -2.46
C PHE A 87 -3.98 -3.36 -1.81
N PHE A 88 -4.52 -2.27 -2.38
CA PHE A 88 -5.49 -1.42 -1.69
C PHE A 88 -6.85 -1.30 -2.39
N LEU A 89 -6.95 -1.66 -3.66
CA LEU A 89 -8.22 -1.74 -4.35
C LEU A 89 -8.81 -3.12 -4.09
N GLU A 90 -9.95 -3.16 -3.38
CA GLU A 90 -10.61 -4.40 -2.98
C GLU A 90 -11.45 -5.04 -4.10
N ASP A 91 -11.79 -4.26 -5.14
CA ASP A 91 -12.56 -4.73 -6.30
C ASP A 91 -11.62 -5.33 -7.35
N ASP A 92 -11.59 -6.66 -7.43
CA ASP A 92 -10.77 -7.43 -8.36
C ASP A 92 -11.15 -7.18 -9.83
N ASP A 93 -12.44 -7.00 -10.12
CA ASP A 93 -12.94 -6.75 -11.49
C ASP A 93 -12.52 -5.36 -11.97
N GLU A 94 -12.63 -4.36 -11.09
CA GLU A 94 -12.15 -3.01 -11.36
C GLU A 94 -10.62 -3.00 -11.58
N LEU A 95 -9.87 -3.70 -10.72
CA LEU A 95 -8.41 -3.81 -10.86
C LEU A 95 -8.02 -4.48 -12.18
N ALA A 96 -8.71 -5.56 -12.57
CA ALA A 96 -8.48 -6.26 -13.82
C ALA A 96 -8.78 -5.35 -15.03
N HIS A 97 -9.87 -4.58 -14.96
CA HIS A 97 -10.22 -3.60 -15.98
C HIS A 97 -9.15 -2.52 -16.12
N ILE A 98 -8.73 -1.88 -15.02
CA ILE A 98 -7.68 -0.85 -15.04
C ILE A 98 -6.38 -1.40 -15.65
N LYS A 99 -5.94 -2.59 -15.21
CA LYS A 99 -4.73 -3.24 -15.75
C LYS A 99 -4.84 -3.45 -17.26
N LYS A 100 -5.98 -3.94 -17.74
CA LYS A 100 -6.22 -4.19 -19.17
C LYS A 100 -6.20 -2.88 -19.97
N GLU A 101 -7.02 -1.91 -19.59
CA GLU A 101 -7.15 -0.64 -20.32
C GLU A 101 -5.83 0.14 -20.35
N TYR A 102 -5.07 0.12 -19.25
CA TYR A 102 -3.79 0.81 -19.16
C TYR A 102 -2.69 0.10 -19.96
N LYS A 103 -2.64 -1.23 -19.92
CA LYS A 103 -1.72 -2.03 -20.74
C LYS A 103 -1.99 -1.87 -22.23
N GLU A 104 -3.24 -1.68 -22.62
CA GLU A 104 -3.65 -1.49 -24.02
C GLU A 104 -3.61 -0.01 -24.45
N GLY A 105 -3.18 0.91 -23.56
CA GLY A 105 -3.04 2.34 -23.84
C GLY A 105 -4.35 3.12 -23.91
N ARG A 106 -5.49 2.49 -23.55
CA ARG A 106 -6.83 3.11 -23.51
C ARG A 106 -7.08 3.95 -22.26
N MET A 107 -6.52 3.57 -21.13
CA MET A 107 -6.48 4.41 -19.94
C MET A 107 -5.12 5.10 -19.88
N LEU A 108 -5.06 6.39 -19.54
CA LEU A 108 -3.82 7.15 -19.39
C LEU A 108 -3.26 7.03 -17.97
N THR A 109 -1.95 7.23 -17.81
CA THR A 109 -1.28 7.26 -16.49
C THR A 109 -1.95 8.21 -15.50
N GLY A 110 -2.43 9.37 -15.95
CA GLY A 110 -3.13 10.33 -15.09
C GLY A 110 -4.42 9.78 -14.50
N GLU A 111 -5.16 8.97 -15.27
CA GLU A 111 -6.42 8.36 -14.83
C GLU A 111 -6.16 7.26 -13.80
N VAL A 112 -5.15 6.41 -14.03
CA VAL A 112 -4.71 5.39 -13.05
C VAL A 112 -4.26 6.03 -11.75
N LYS A 113 -3.43 7.09 -11.82
CA LYS A 113 -2.98 7.84 -10.64
C LYS A 113 -4.14 8.50 -9.91
N GLN A 114 -5.13 9.05 -10.63
CA GLN A 114 -6.32 9.62 -10.02
C GLN A 114 -7.11 8.58 -9.22
N ARG A 115 -7.28 7.37 -9.78
CA ARG A 115 -7.94 6.28 -9.06
C ARG A 115 -7.17 5.88 -7.80
N LEU A 116 -5.85 5.74 -7.91
CA LEU A 116 -5.01 5.46 -6.76
C LEU A 116 -5.12 6.54 -5.67
N ILE A 117 -5.10 7.82 -6.04
CA ILE A 117 -5.24 8.93 -5.09
C ILE A 117 -6.55 8.83 -4.32
N ALA A 118 -7.65 8.48 -4.99
CA ALA A 118 -8.95 8.30 -4.33
C ALA A 118 -8.90 7.15 -3.31
N VAL A 119 -8.37 5.99 -3.69
CA VAL A 119 -8.23 4.82 -2.81
C VAL A 119 -7.37 5.14 -1.59
N LEU A 120 -6.18 5.72 -1.80
CA LEU A 120 -5.27 6.05 -0.70
C LEU A 120 -5.84 7.13 0.22
N SER A 121 -6.49 8.16 -0.34
CA SER A 121 -7.06 9.24 0.45
C SER A 121 -8.15 8.73 1.39
N GLU A 122 -9.02 7.83 0.92
CA GLU A 122 -10.06 7.25 1.77
C GLU A 122 -9.47 6.35 2.87
N ILE A 123 -8.48 5.51 2.55
CA ILE A 123 -7.81 4.65 3.54
C ILE A 123 -7.14 5.49 4.62
N VAL A 124 -6.39 6.53 4.22
CA VAL A 124 -5.70 7.42 5.17
C VAL A 124 -6.71 8.21 6.00
N ALA A 125 -7.77 8.76 5.39
CA ALA A 125 -8.81 9.48 6.12
C ALA A 125 -9.52 8.58 7.14
N ARG A 126 -9.86 7.34 6.75
CA ARG A 126 -10.44 6.34 7.67
C ARG A 126 -9.48 6.02 8.82
N HIS A 127 -8.19 5.84 8.54
CA HIS A 127 -7.19 5.62 9.58
C HIS A 127 -7.09 6.82 10.53
N GLN A 128 -7.05 8.05 10.02
CA GLN A 128 -6.98 9.26 10.83
C GLN A 128 -8.21 9.43 11.73
N ARG A 129 -9.41 9.15 11.21
CA ARG A 129 -10.66 9.14 12.01
C ARG A 129 -10.59 8.11 13.14
N ALA A 130 -10.16 6.88 12.85
CA ALA A 130 -10.01 5.83 13.86
C ALA A 130 -8.94 6.18 14.90
N ARG A 131 -7.79 6.71 14.46
CA ARG A 131 -6.69 7.12 15.34
C ARG A 131 -7.12 8.27 16.26
N ALA A 132 -7.93 9.21 15.79
CA ALA A 132 -8.44 10.32 16.60
C ALA A 132 -9.38 9.87 17.74
N GLN A 133 -9.96 8.67 17.65
CA GLN A 133 -10.79 8.09 18.69
C GLN A 133 -9.99 7.33 19.76
N VAL A 134 -8.68 7.14 19.57
CA VAL A 134 -7.82 6.44 20.53
C VAL A 134 -7.50 7.37 21.70
N THR A 135 -7.94 7.00 22.90
CA THR A 135 -7.66 7.74 24.15
C THR A 135 -6.46 7.16 24.91
N GLU A 136 -5.94 7.91 25.88
CA GLU A 136 -4.88 7.42 26.76
C GLU A 136 -5.34 6.17 27.55
N GLU A 137 -6.58 6.17 28.05
CA GLU A 137 -7.14 5.01 28.77
C GLU A 137 -7.23 3.78 27.86
N MET A 138 -7.53 3.96 26.57
CA MET A 138 -7.48 2.85 25.62
C MET A 138 -6.05 2.33 25.46
N VAL A 139 -5.06 3.21 25.29
CA VAL A 139 -3.65 2.81 25.16
C VAL A 139 -3.21 2.05 26.41
N ASP A 140 -3.47 2.60 27.59
CA ASP A 140 -3.15 1.96 28.87
C ASP A 140 -3.80 0.60 28.99
N ALA A 141 -5.08 0.49 28.62
CA ALA A 141 -5.78 -0.78 28.61
C ALA A 141 -5.10 -1.79 27.66
N PHE A 142 -4.79 -1.40 26.42
CA PHE A 142 -4.13 -2.26 25.44
C PHE A 142 -2.70 -2.66 25.83
N MET A 143 -1.97 -1.81 26.56
CA MET A 143 -0.61 -2.07 27.02
C MET A 143 -0.53 -2.75 28.40
N ALA A 144 -1.64 -2.79 29.16
CA ALA A 144 -1.70 -3.47 30.45
C ALA A 144 -1.62 -4.99 30.31
N VAL A 145 -0.87 -5.62 31.22
CA VAL A 145 -0.87 -7.08 31.38
C VAL A 145 -2.22 -7.49 31.97
N ARG A 146 -3.04 -8.18 31.17
CA ARG A 146 -4.36 -8.66 31.56
C ARG A 146 -4.70 -9.97 30.87
N PRO A 147 -5.58 -10.81 31.45
CA PRO A 147 -6.18 -11.91 30.72
C PRO A 147 -6.89 -11.37 29.48
N LEU A 148 -6.62 -11.97 28.32
CA LEU A 148 -7.42 -11.70 27.13
C LEU A 148 -8.74 -12.47 27.26
N PRO A 149 -9.87 -11.93 26.78
CA PRO A 149 -11.08 -12.73 26.63
C PRO A 149 -10.74 -13.98 25.78
N ASN A 150 -11.28 -15.15 26.14
CA ASN A 150 -11.02 -16.40 25.42
C ASN A 150 -11.26 -16.20 23.92
N MET A 151 -10.18 -15.95 23.16
CA MET A 151 -10.25 -15.73 21.71
C MET A 151 -10.41 -17.05 20.94
N PHE A 152 -10.21 -18.15 21.65
CA PHE A 152 -10.44 -19.50 21.18
C PHE A 152 -11.16 -20.20 22.33
N GLY A 153 -12.45 -20.48 22.15
CA GLY A 153 -13.23 -21.30 23.08
C GLY A 153 -12.67 -22.71 23.19
#